data_AF-A0A529XQK6-F1
#
_entry.id   AF-A0A529XQK6-F1
#
_cell.length_a   1.000
_cell.length_b   1.000
_cell.length_c   1.000
_cell.angle_alpha   90.00
_cell.angle_beta   90.00
_cell.angle_gamma   90.00
#
_symmetry.space_group_name_H-M   'P 1'
#
loop_
_entity.id
_entity.type
_entity.pdbx_description
1 polymer ?
#
loop_
_entity_poly.entity_id
_entity_poly.type
_entity_poly.pdbx_seq_one_letter_code
_entity_poly.pdbx_strand_id
1 'polypeptide(L)' 'YGERHACHATAEKIQALLRRGSIKDIFDHGLHEFLAEFIRDNTRLGDEIAQDYRFH' A
#
# COMPACT_ATOMS: atom_id res chain seq x y z
N TYR A 1 -7.12 23.07 3.00
CA TYR A 1 -5.65 23.00 2.90
C TYR A 1 -5.31 21.56 3.27
N GLY A 2 -5.05 20.71 2.28
CA GLY A 2 -4.85 19.27 2.49
C GLY A 2 -3.51 18.89 1.91
N GLU A 3 -2.49 18.83 2.75
CA GLU A 3 -1.20 18.32 2.33
C GLU A 3 -1.37 16.85 1.95
N ARG A 4 -1.00 16.52 0.71
CA ARG A 4 -0.92 15.14 0.26
C ARG A 4 0.32 14.55 0.93
N HIS A 5 0.12 13.99 2.11
CA HIS A 5 1.13 13.25 2.83
C HIS A 5 1.53 11.97 2.06
N ALA A 6 2.76 11.51 2.24
CA ALA A 6 3.31 10.36 1.52
C ALA A 6 2.46 9.10 1.74
N CYS A 7 1.86 8.99 2.93
CA CYS A 7 0.90 7.93 3.27
C CYS A 7 -0.31 7.87 2.33
N HIS A 8 -0.81 9.00 1.81
CA HIS A 8 -1.90 8.98 0.83
C HIS A 8 -1.46 8.39 -0.51
N ALA A 9 -0.24 8.68 -0.97
CA ALA A 9 0.29 8.13 -2.20
C ALA A 9 0.54 6.61 -2.09
N THR A 10 1.05 6.14 -0.94
CA THR A 10 1.23 4.71 -0.67
C THR A 10 -0.12 3.99 -0.58
N ALA A 11 -1.13 4.60 0.04
CA ALA A 11 -2.49 4.06 0.09
C ALA A 11 -3.15 3.97 -1.30
N GLU A 12 -3.03 5.01 -2.13
CA GLU A 12 -3.52 4.99 -3.52
C GLU A 12 -2.86 3.88 -4.34
N LYS A 13 -1.55 3.66 -4.14
CA LYS A 13 -0.79 2.58 -4.80
C LYS A 13 -1.28 1.19 -4.40
N ILE A 14 -1.50 0.95 -3.10
CA ILE A 14 -2.05 -0.31 -2.58
C ILE A 14 -3.46 -0.54 -3.14
N GLN A 15 -4.29 0.50 -3.18
CA GLN A 15 -5.65 0.38 -3.69
C GLN A 15 -5.68 0.11 -5.21
N ALA A 16 -4.78 0.74 -5.97
CA ALA A 16 -4.62 0.46 -7.39
C ALA A 16 -4.16 -0.98 -7.63
N LEU A 17 -3.23 -1.50 -6.83
CA LEU A 17 -2.81 -2.91 -6.86
C LEU A 17 -4.00 -3.87 -6.67
N LEU A 18 -4.86 -3.59 -5.69
CA LEU A 18 -6.07 -4.38 -5.43
C LEU A 18 -7.13 -4.27 -6.54
N ARG A 19 -7.17 -3.15 -7.27
CA ARG A 19 -8.12 -2.91 -8.38
C ARG A 19 -7.67 -3.48 -9.71
N ARG A 20 -6.36 -3.56 -9.97
CA ARG A 20 -5.80 -3.73 -11.32
C ARG A 20 -5.64 -5.18 -11.76
N GLY A 21 -5.54 -6.12 -10.82
CA GLY A 21 -5.58 -7.54 -11.11
C GLY A 21 -6.83 -8.12 -10.48
N SER A 22 -7.66 -8.82 -11.25
CA SER A 22 -8.52 -9.84 -10.66
C SER A 22 -7.64 -10.65 -9.72
N ILE A 23 -8.06 -10.90 -8.47
CA ILE A 23 -7.29 -11.70 -7.51
C ILE A 23 -6.74 -12.98 -8.19
N LYS A 24 -7.49 -13.49 -9.17
CA LYS A 24 -7.13 -14.58 -10.07
C LYS A 24 -5.78 -14.41 -10.81
N ASP A 25 -5.47 -13.25 -11.38
CA ASP A 25 -4.20 -12.98 -12.07
C ASP A 25 -3.02 -12.93 -11.08
N ILE A 26 -3.28 -12.41 -9.88
CA ILE A 26 -2.31 -12.40 -8.77
C ILE A 26 -2.00 -13.83 -8.32
N PHE A 27 -3.03 -14.68 -8.24
CA PHE A 27 -2.86 -16.10 -7.94
C PHE A 27 -2.13 -16.86 -9.06
N ASP A 28 -2.37 -16.52 -10.33
CA ASP A 28 -1.69 -17.14 -11.49
C ASP A 28 -0.19 -16.76 -11.58
N HIS A 29 0.20 -15.54 -11.19
CA HIS A 29 1.60 -15.09 -11.22
C HIS A 29 2.40 -15.45 -9.97
N GLY A 30 1.77 -15.55 -8.79
CA GLY A 30 2.44 -15.91 -7.55
C GLY A 30 1.88 -15.20 -6.32
N LEU A 31 1.01 -15.89 -5.58
CA LEU A 31 0.39 -15.34 -4.37
C LEU A 31 1.41 -14.88 -3.32
N HIS A 32 2.49 -15.65 -3.14
CA HIS A 32 3.49 -15.36 -2.12
C HIS A 32 4.28 -14.08 -2.41
N GLU A 33 4.63 -13.80 -3.67
CA GLU A 33 5.29 -12.55 -4.06
C GLU A 33 4.37 -11.36 -3.85
N PHE A 34 3.11 -11.49 -4.25
CA PHE A 34 2.11 -10.45 -4.01
C PHE A 34 1.90 -10.17 -2.52
N LEU A 35 1.75 -11.22 -1.69
CA LEU A 35 1.60 -11.05 -0.24
C LEU A 35 2.84 -10.41 0.39
N ALA A 36 4.04 -10.79 -0.03
CA ALA A 36 5.28 -10.21 0.47
C ALA A 36 5.37 -8.71 0.12
N GLU A 37 5.07 -8.33 -1.12
CA GLU A 37 5.04 -6.93 -1.54
C GLU A 37 3.93 -6.14 -0.82
N PHE A 38 2.74 -6.73 -0.67
CA PHE A 38 1.62 -6.11 0.02
C PHE A 38 1.91 -5.84 1.49
N ILE A 39 2.48 -6.81 2.22
CA ILE A 39 2.87 -6.65 3.63
C ILE A 39 3.95 -5.56 3.77
N ARG A 40 4.90 -5.51 2.83
CA ARG A 40 5.97 -4.52 2.83
C ARG A 40 5.45 -3.10 2.59
N ASP A 41 4.60 -2.92 1.58
CA ASP A 41 3.98 -1.63 1.27
C ASP A 41 3.01 -1.21 2.40
N ASN A 42 2.32 -2.15 3.05
CA ASN A 42 1.45 -1.86 4.21
C ASN A 42 2.25 -1.42 5.45
N THR A 43 3.39 -2.07 5.73
CA THR A 43 4.28 -1.67 6.83
C THR A 43 4.83 -0.27 6.58
N ARG A 44 5.24 0.02 5.34
CA ARG A 44 5.71 1.36 4.95
C ARG A 44 4.62 2.42 5.13
N LEU A 45 3.38 2.11 4.77
CA LEU A 45 2.25 3.00 5.01
C LEU A 45 2.07 3.28 6.51
N GLY A 46 2.19 2.27 7.37
CA GLY A 46 2.13 2.44 8.83
C GLY A 46 3.22 3.36 9.36
N ASP A 47 4.45 3.23 8.87
CA ASP A 47 5.57 4.11 9.23
C ASP A 47 5.38 5.54 8.72
N GLU A 48 4.89 5.71 7.48
CA GLU A 48 4.56 7.03 6.91
C GLU A 48 3.46 7.72 7.73
N ILE A 49 2.39 7.00 8.09
CA ILE A 49 1.34 7.52 8.97
C ILE A 49 1.91 7.88 10.35
N ALA A 50 2.75 7.02 10.91
CA ALA A 50 3.39 7.26 12.21
C ALA A 50 4.43 8.39 12.17
N GLN A 51 4.98 8.76 11.02
CA GLN A 51 5.79 9.97 10.88
C GLN A 51 4.92 11.21 10.70
N ASP A 52 3.94 11.13 9.79
CA ASP A 52 3.13 12.28 9.40
C ASP A 52 2.15 12.70 10.51
N TYR A 53 1.62 11.77 11.31
CA TYR A 53 0.61 12.04 12.35
C TYR A 53 1.12 12.02 13.79
N ARG A 54 2.36 11.58 14.08
CA ARG A 54 2.89 11.49 15.46
C ARG A 54 3.46 12.81 16.00
N PHE A 55 3.53 13.85 15.17
CA PHE A 55 3.98 15.19 15.58
C PHE A 55 2.83 16.21 15.71
N HIS A 56 1.58 15.76 15.79
CA HIS A 56 0.40 16.61 16.04
C HIS A 56 -0.18 16.43 17.44
#